data_AF-A0A269XNG3-F1
#
_entry.id   AF-A0A269XNG3-F1
#
_cell.length_a   1.000
_cell.length_b   1.000
_cell.length_c   1.000
_cell.angle_alpha   90.00
_cell.angle_beta   90.00
_cell.angle_gamma   90.00
#
_symmetry.space_group_name_H-M   'P 1'
#
loop_
_entity.id
_entity.type
_entity.pdbx_description
1 polymer ?
#
loop_
_entity_poly.entity_id
_entity_poly.type
_entity_poly.pdbx_seq_one_letter_code
_entity_poly.pdbx_strand_id
1 'polypeptide(L)' 'MKLADGVWAVLNIAIVGPEKYRFQDLVCVELALSLRGSELTSMVPEPSGGEDTEFKWRDGQSLKCLEVQVKGLLIFTEN' A
#
# COMPACT_ATOMS: atom_id res chain seq x y z
N MET A 1 -1.80 -0.08 -23.65
CA MET A 1 -2.55 -0.72 -24.76
C MET A 1 -3.43 0.35 -25.39
N LYS A 2 -3.34 0.57 -26.70
CA LYS A 2 -4.03 1.66 -27.42
C LYS A 2 -5.52 1.30 -27.55
N LEU A 3 -6.42 2.16 -27.10
CA LEU A 3 -7.86 2.04 -27.41
C LEU A 3 -8.20 2.95 -28.60
N ALA A 4 -9.27 2.58 -29.30
CA ALA A 4 -9.54 2.92 -30.69
C ALA A 4 -10.15 4.32 -30.88
N ASP A 5 -9.35 5.35 -30.65
CA ASP A 5 -9.73 6.77 -30.83
C ASP A 5 -8.58 7.76 -30.49
N GLY A 6 -7.38 7.26 -30.15
CA GLY A 6 -6.23 8.14 -29.93
C GLY A 6 -6.24 8.85 -28.59
N VAL A 7 -7.10 8.45 -27.65
CA VAL A 7 -7.10 8.92 -26.27
C VAL A 7 -5.90 8.32 -25.53
N TRP A 8 -4.94 9.15 -25.18
CA TRP A 8 -3.85 8.80 -24.26
C TRP A 8 -4.29 9.18 -22.85
N ALA A 9 -4.77 8.23 -22.06
CA ALA A 9 -5.01 8.45 -20.65
C ALA A 9 -3.66 8.60 -19.92
N VAL A 10 -3.16 9.84 -19.81
CA VAL A 10 -2.12 10.17 -18.83
C VAL A 10 -2.83 10.70 -17.60
N LEU A 11 -2.78 9.92 -16.54
CA LEU A 11 -3.41 10.22 -15.28
C LEU A 11 -2.43 10.92 -14.34
N ASN A 12 -2.83 12.02 -13.71
CA ASN A 12 -1.98 12.77 -12.79
C ASN A 12 -1.77 11.99 -11.47
N ILE A 13 -0.70 11.20 -11.42
CA ILE A 13 -0.27 10.44 -10.24
C ILE A 13 -0.12 11.30 -8.98
N ALA A 14 0.06 12.63 -9.12
CA ALA A 14 0.21 13.55 -8.00
C ALA A 14 -1.05 13.70 -7.13
N ILE A 15 -2.23 13.33 -7.62
CA ILE A 15 -3.49 13.36 -6.84
C ILE A 15 -3.76 11.99 -6.21
N VAL A 16 -3.55 10.91 -6.97
CA VAL A 16 -3.80 9.54 -6.50
C VAL A 16 -2.77 9.09 -5.46
N GLY A 17 -1.52 9.54 -5.59
CA GLY A 17 -0.43 9.20 -4.66
C GLY A 17 -0.75 9.57 -3.20
N PRO A 18 -1.04 10.85 -2.88
CA PRO A 18 -1.34 11.26 -1.51
C PRO A 18 -2.50 10.51 -0.84
N GLU A 19 -3.60 10.25 -1.57
CA GLU A 19 -4.74 9.50 -1.04
C GLU A 19 -4.39 8.02 -0.81
N LYS A 20 -3.61 7.43 -1.72
CA LYS A 20 -3.05 6.07 -1.59
C LYS A 20 -2.22 5.95 -0.31
N TYR A 21 -1.30 6.88 -0.08
CA TYR A 21 -0.42 6.86 1.11
C TYR A 21 -1.22 6.99 2.40
N ARG A 22 -2.20 7.91 2.44
CA ARG A 22 -3.05 8.09 3.62
C ARG A 22 -3.89 6.85 3.94
N PHE A 23 -4.40 6.15 2.94
CA PHE A 23 -5.13 4.90 3.16
C PHE A 23 -4.19 3.79 3.64
N GLN A 24 -2.98 3.71 3.09
CA GLN A 24 -1.98 2.76 3.53
C GLN A 24 -1.58 2.95 4.99
N ASP A 25 -1.42 4.19 5.46
CA ASP A 25 -1.15 4.48 6.87
C ASP A 25 -2.23 3.85 7.79
N LEU A 26 -3.50 3.97 7.41
CA LEU A 26 -4.61 3.39 8.18
C LEU A 26 -4.58 1.86 8.18
N VAL A 27 -4.34 1.23 7.02
CA VAL A 27 -4.19 -0.23 6.91
C VAL A 27 -3.03 -0.71 7.80
N CYS A 28 -1.91 0.02 7.80
CA CYS A 28 -0.75 -0.35 8.59
C CYS A 28 -0.99 -0.23 10.09
N VAL A 29 -1.66 0.84 10.55
CA VAL A 29 -2.05 1.01 11.95
C VAL A 29 -2.99 -0.12 12.39
N GLU A 30 -3.99 -0.46 11.58
CA GLU A 30 -4.94 -1.53 11.89
C GLU A 30 -4.25 -2.91 11.97
N LEU A 31 -3.33 -3.20 11.04
CA LEU A 31 -2.54 -4.44 11.07
C LEU A 31 -1.64 -4.51 12.29
N ALA A 32 -0.97 -3.41 12.66
CA ALA A 32 -0.15 -3.35 13.86
C ALA A 32 -0.98 -3.62 15.13
N LEU A 33 -2.17 -3.01 15.23
CA LEU A 33 -3.10 -3.22 16.35
C LEU A 33 -3.67 -4.64 16.39
N SER A 34 -3.90 -5.25 15.22
CA SER A 34 -4.35 -6.64 15.08
C SER A 34 -3.26 -7.63 15.49
N LEU A 35 -2.00 -7.28 15.23
CA LEU A 35 -0.82 -8.07 15.60
C LEU A 35 -0.29 -7.77 17.01
N ARG A 36 -0.95 -6.93 17.81
CA ARG A 36 -0.47 -6.53 19.16
C ARG A 36 -0.21 -7.69 20.13
N GLY A 37 -0.84 -8.84 19.91
CA GLY A 37 -0.66 -10.05 20.71
C GLY A 37 0.38 -11.02 20.14
N SER A 38 0.97 -10.72 18.98
CA SER A 38 2.06 -11.50 18.39
C SER A 38 3.42 -10.95 18.83
N GLU A 39 4.49 -11.70 18.57
CA GLU A 39 5.86 -11.21 18.72
C GLU A 39 6.24 -10.28 17.54
N LEU A 40 5.48 -9.20 17.33
CA LEU A 40 5.78 -8.19 16.32
C LEU A 40 7.14 -7.57 16.60
N THR A 41 8.09 -7.72 15.67
CA THR A 41 9.46 -7.24 15.83
C THR A 41 9.70 -5.92 15.11
N SER A 42 9.00 -5.67 13.99
CA SER A 42 9.11 -4.38 13.29
C SER A 42 7.92 -4.12 12.37
N MET A 43 7.60 -2.84 12.19
CA MET A 43 6.81 -2.28 11.11
C MET A 43 7.61 -1.12 10.52
N VAL A 44 8.01 -1.22 9.26
CA VAL A 44 8.87 -0.22 8.61
C VAL A 44 8.22 0.22 7.29
N PRO A 45 7.72 1.47 7.20
CA PRO A 45 7.37 2.06 5.92
C PRO A 45 8.62 2.17 5.05
N GLU A 46 8.49 1.93 3.74
CA GLU A 46 9.62 1.99 2.82
C GLU A 46 10.29 3.39 2.87
N PRO A 47 11.63 3.47 3.02
CA PRO A 47 12.33 4.76 3.13
C PRO A 47 12.25 5.63 1.88
N SER A 48 11.99 5.03 0.70
CA SER A 48 11.97 5.72 -0.60
C SER A 48 10.55 5.81 -1.13
N GLY A 49 9.90 6.95 -0.94
CA GLY A 49 8.56 7.22 -1.49
C GLY A 49 7.39 6.76 -0.64
N GLY A 50 7.64 6.02 0.46
CA GLY A 50 6.60 5.62 1.44
C GLY A 50 5.48 4.78 0.83
N GLU A 51 5.76 4.13 -0.30
CA GLU A 51 4.73 3.47 -1.11
C GLU A 51 4.35 2.11 -0.55
N ASP A 52 5.27 1.43 0.16
CA ASP A 52 5.12 0.08 0.66
C ASP A 52 5.45 0.03 2.17
N THR A 53 5.02 -1.02 2.87
CA THR A 53 5.33 -1.21 4.30
C THR A 53 5.58 -2.66 4.63
N GLU A 54 6.67 -2.92 5.35
CA GLU A 54 7.07 -4.27 5.76
C GLU A 54 6.75 -4.51 7.24
N PHE A 55 6.05 -5.61 7.53
CA PHE A 55 5.80 -6.13 8.87
C PHE A 55 6.60 -7.40 9.08
N LYS A 56 7.31 -7.47 10.22
CA LYS A 56 8.03 -8.67 10.65
C LYS A 56 7.61 -9.04 12.05
N TRP A 57 7.32 -10.31 12.27
CA TRP A 57 7.02 -10.87 13.59
C TRP A 57 7.56 -12.29 13.71
N ARG A 58 7.78 -12.73 14.96
CA ARG A 58 8.11 -14.11 15.24
C ARG A 58 6.85 -14.95 15.37
N ASP A 59 6.93 -16.16 14.83
CA ASP A 59 5.96 -17.23 14.97
C ASP A 59 6.73 -18.49 15.40
N GLY A 60 6.88 -18.65 16.72
CA GLY A 60 7.80 -19.61 17.33
C GLY A 60 9.25 -19.33 16.93
N GLN A 61 9.90 -20.30 16.27
CA GLN A 61 11.28 -20.16 15.79
C GLN A 61 11.38 -19.54 14.39
N SER A 62 10.24 -19.25 13.74
CA SER A 62 10.22 -18.69 12.38
C SER A 62 10.04 -17.17 12.40
N LEU A 63 10.79 -16.46 11.56
CA LEU A 63 10.51 -15.06 11.25
C LEU A 63 9.52 -15.00 10.08
N LYS A 64 8.38 -14.36 10.28
CA LYS A 64 7.40 -14.08 9.23
C LYS A 64 7.59 -12.66 8.72
N CYS A 65 7.34 -12.48 7.42
CA CYS A 65 7.39 -11.18 6.76
C CYS A 65 6.11 -10.99 5.94
N LEU A 66 5.51 -9.80 6.03
CA LEU A 66 4.38 -9.36 5.22
C LEU A 66 4.72 -8.00 4.62
N GLU A 67 4.58 -7.89 3.31
CA GLU A 67 4.64 -6.61 2.60
C GLU A 67 3.22 -6.12 2.30
N VAL A 68 2.95 -4.87 2.64
CA VAL A 68 1.68 -4.20 2.40
C VAL A 68 1.88 -3.13 1.34
N GLN A 69 1.11 -3.23 0.26
CA GLN A 69 1.11 -2.28 -0.84
C GLN A 69 -0.34 -1.92 -1.20
N VAL A 70 -0.70 -0.65 -1.07
CA VAL A 70 -1.98 -0.13 -1.57
C VAL A 70 -1.80 0.33 -3.01
N LYS A 71 -2.60 -0.22 -3.93
CA LYS A 71 -2.67 0.26 -5.32
C LYS A 71 -3.90 1.14 -5.48
N GLY A 72 -3.69 2.37 -5.96
CA GLY A 72 -4.80 3.24 -6.37
C GLY A 72 -5.45 2.72 -7.64
N LEU A 73 -6.76 2.56 -7.64
CA LEU A 73 -7.54 2.30 -8.84
C LEU A 73 -8.06 3.65 -9.37
N LEU A 74 -7.90 3.91 -10.67
CA LEU A 74 -8.56 5.05 -11.28
C LEU A 74 -9.61 4.59 -12.27
N ILE A 75 -10.87 4.95 -11.96
CA ILE A 75 -12.03 4.63 -12.79
C ILE A 75 -12.46 5.91 -13.48
N PHE A 76 -12.42 5.92 -14.81
CA PHE A 76 -13.11 6.92 -15.62
C PHE A 76 -14.52 6.40 -15.93
N THR A 77 -15.55 7.19 -15.62
CA THR A 77 -16.93 6.98 -16.09
C THR A 77 -17.24 8.04 -17.13
N GLU A 78 -17.48 7.64 -18.38
CA GLU A 78 -18.07 8.51 -19.39
C GLU A 78 -19.59 8.55 -19.18
N ASN A 79 -20.18 9.75 -19.25
CA ASN A 79 -21.62 9.96 -19.39
C ASN A 79 -22.01 9.92 -20.86
#